data_AF-A0A9P4UII1-F1
#
_entry.id   AF-A0A9P4UII1-F1
#
_cell.length_a   1.000
_cell.length_b   1.000
_cell.length_c   1.000
_cell.angle_alpha   90.00
_cell.angle_beta   90.00
_cell.angle_gamma   90.00
#
_symmetry.space_group_name_H-M   'P 1'
#
loop_
_entity.id
_entity.type
_entity.pdbx_description
1 polymer ?
#
loop_
_entity_poly.entity_id
_entity_poly.type
_entity_poly.pdbx_seq_one_letter_code
_entity_poly.pdbx_strand_id
1 'polypeptide(L)'
;MRGDGKFDVIQIKGGHMYAAGSPEGNHVHGVHYTDYTTQPTNLLITNGGFFNNHKASPGRYAAVGETSTTDLVWPLPDDYAEYYEEIKGEDDSFIQSGPGLMQPFSTSGKKWEYNAETRKIVGSFSHASQPNERLALAITKTGDKFVFVYTAKSRGLGLNMKGWRHIILKWFEVWYRMDIGDLEQLVNLDGGESINVVWKANGELVKRIAQGLIEDSLPGSRKHDAEPIKVANLLLFSTSKGNDGEESDSESASESEDKTVAGPVADALYIREFGVNSELVSVLLFS
;
A
#
# COMPACT_ATOMS: atom_id res chain seq x y z
N MET A 1 18.64 7.01 -14.78
CA MET A 1 18.48 5.85 -13.86
C MET A 1 18.83 4.59 -14.65
N ARG A 2 19.49 3.59 -14.05
CA ARG A 2 19.72 2.30 -14.72
C ARG A 2 18.36 1.60 -14.82
N GLY A 3 17.94 1.21 -16.02
CA GLY A 3 16.57 0.83 -16.33
C GLY A 3 16.17 -0.59 -15.94
N ASP A 4 16.41 -0.99 -14.68
CA ASP A 4 16.19 -2.36 -14.21
C ASP A 4 15.15 -2.50 -13.09
N GLY A 5 14.28 -1.50 -12.94
CA GLY A 5 13.11 -1.57 -12.07
C GLY A 5 11.90 -0.88 -12.68
N LYS A 6 10.71 -1.28 -12.21
CA LYS A 6 9.41 -0.81 -12.66
C LYS A 6 8.84 0.17 -11.65
N PHE A 7 8.38 1.32 -12.14
CA PHE A 7 7.71 2.32 -11.32
C PHE A 7 6.24 2.39 -11.72
N ASP A 8 5.38 1.86 -10.84
CA ASP A 8 3.94 1.87 -11.02
C ASP A 8 3.31 2.98 -10.16
N VAL A 9 2.34 3.67 -10.74
CA VAL A 9 1.50 4.65 -10.04
C VAL A 9 0.04 4.28 -10.24
N ILE A 10 -0.66 4.08 -9.12
CA ILE A 10 -2.09 3.82 -9.09
C ILE A 10 -2.78 5.04 -8.48
N GLN A 11 -3.63 5.70 -9.27
CA GLN A 11 -4.46 6.80 -8.77
C GLN A 11 -5.84 6.28 -8.38
N ILE A 12 -6.30 6.69 -7.20
CA ILE A 12 -7.64 6.40 -6.65
C ILE A 12 -8.35 7.74 -6.45
N LYS A 13 -9.32 8.04 -7.31
CA LYS A 13 -10.12 9.27 -7.25
C LYS A 13 -11.41 9.02 -6.48
N GLY A 14 -11.67 9.81 -5.45
CA GLY A 14 -12.91 9.71 -4.65
C GLY A 14 -13.13 8.36 -3.97
N GLY A 15 -12.11 7.50 -3.91
CA GLY A 15 -12.19 6.20 -3.24
C GLY A 15 -11.97 6.32 -1.73
N HIS A 16 -12.58 5.39 -1.00
CA HIS A 16 -12.45 5.25 0.46
C HIS A 16 -11.29 4.34 0.79
N MET A 17 -10.49 4.71 1.77
CA MET A 17 -9.39 3.94 2.31
C MET A 17 -9.72 3.47 3.72
N TYR A 18 -9.35 2.25 4.03
CA TYR A 18 -9.45 1.69 5.37
C TYR A 18 -8.30 0.72 5.62
N ALA A 19 -7.88 0.65 6.87
CA ALA A 19 -6.88 -0.30 7.34
C ALA A 19 -7.57 -1.59 7.79
N ALA A 20 -6.95 -2.72 7.49
CA ALA A 20 -7.55 -4.02 7.75
C ALA A 20 -6.52 -5.02 8.31
N GLY A 21 -6.93 -5.81 9.30
CA GLY A 21 -6.10 -6.80 10.01
C GLY A 21 -6.50 -8.24 9.69
N SER A 22 -6.12 -9.19 10.54
CA SER A 22 -6.60 -10.57 10.39
C SER A 22 -8.08 -10.67 10.81
N PRO A 23 -9.00 -11.19 9.96
CA PRO A 23 -10.44 -11.13 10.20
C PRO A 23 -10.99 -11.97 11.37
N GLU A 24 -10.17 -12.74 12.10
CA GLU A 24 -10.65 -13.70 13.12
C GLU A 24 -9.91 -13.62 14.47
N GLY A 25 -9.27 -12.48 14.79
CA GLY A 25 -8.46 -12.38 16.02
C GLY A 25 -7.25 -13.31 16.05
N ASN A 26 -6.97 -14.01 14.94
CA ASN A 26 -5.84 -14.93 14.80
C ASN A 26 -4.59 -14.18 14.33
N HIS A 27 -4.23 -13.16 15.10
CA HIS A 27 -3.12 -12.25 14.83
C HIS A 27 -1.75 -12.96 14.73
N VAL A 28 -1.67 -14.20 15.23
CA VAL A 28 -0.47 -15.06 15.19
C VAL A 28 -0.03 -15.41 13.77
N HIS A 29 -0.92 -15.30 12.78
CA HIS A 29 -0.63 -15.70 11.41
C HIS A 29 -0.46 -14.53 10.44
N GLY A 30 -0.70 -13.28 10.86
CA GLY A 30 -0.79 -12.14 9.98
C GLY A 30 -2.00 -12.21 9.04
N VAL A 31 -2.09 -11.23 8.15
CA VAL A 31 -3.18 -11.05 7.18
C VAL A 31 -2.66 -11.23 5.75
N HIS A 32 -3.50 -11.80 4.89
CA HIS A 32 -3.26 -11.97 3.47
C HIS A 32 -4.40 -11.33 2.66
N TYR A 33 -4.12 -10.85 1.45
CA TYR A 33 -5.14 -10.21 0.60
C TYR A 33 -6.30 -11.15 0.22
N THR A 34 -6.07 -12.46 0.26
CA THR A 34 -7.11 -13.46 0.03
C THR A 34 -8.12 -13.52 1.16
N ASP A 35 -7.79 -13.05 2.35
CA ASP A 35 -8.70 -13.05 3.50
C ASP A 35 -9.88 -12.10 3.26
N TYR A 36 -9.79 -11.24 2.25
CA TYR A 36 -10.81 -10.28 1.85
C TYR A 36 -11.55 -10.69 0.57
N THR A 37 -11.34 -11.90 0.00
CA THR A 37 -11.94 -12.33 -1.30
C THR A 37 -13.42 -12.60 -1.26
N THR A 38 -14.02 -12.73 -0.08
CA THR A 38 -15.47 -12.93 0.03
C THR A 38 -16.27 -11.64 -0.06
N GLN A 39 -15.63 -10.48 -0.03
CA GLN A 39 -16.32 -9.19 -0.13
C GLN A 39 -16.73 -8.91 -1.59
N PRO A 40 -18.01 -8.66 -1.87
CA PRO A 40 -18.51 -8.44 -3.24
C PRO A 40 -18.11 -7.08 -3.83
N THR A 41 -17.30 -6.29 -3.13
CA THR A 41 -16.88 -4.96 -3.54
C THR A 41 -15.61 -4.98 -4.39
N ASN A 42 -15.46 -3.97 -5.24
CA ASN A 42 -14.23 -3.75 -5.99
C ASN A 42 -13.18 -3.12 -5.08
N LEU A 43 -12.02 -3.77 -4.97
CA LEU A 43 -10.98 -3.41 -4.01
C LEU A 43 -9.61 -3.35 -4.64
N LEU A 44 -8.91 -2.23 -4.45
CA LEU A 44 -7.46 -2.21 -4.50
C LEU A 44 -6.95 -2.57 -3.11
N ILE A 45 -6.06 -3.55 -3.02
CA ILE A 45 -5.48 -4.00 -1.76
C ILE A 45 -3.98 -3.87 -1.86
N THR A 46 -3.37 -3.24 -0.85
CA THR A 46 -1.92 -3.16 -0.68
C THR A 46 -1.54 -3.49 0.75
N ASN A 47 -0.29 -3.92 0.99
CA ASN A 47 0.23 -3.97 2.34
C ASN A 47 0.35 -2.55 2.93
N GLY A 48 0.17 -2.44 4.25
CA GLY A 48 0.20 -1.17 4.98
C GLY A 48 1.50 -0.95 5.74
N GLY A 49 1.40 -0.86 7.06
CA GLY A 49 2.49 -0.54 7.98
C GLY A 49 3.53 -1.64 8.12
N PHE A 50 4.63 -1.31 8.79
CA PHE A 50 5.70 -2.28 9.07
C PHE A 50 5.25 -3.33 10.09
N PHE A 51 5.92 -4.47 10.09
CA PHE A 51 5.64 -5.54 11.04
C PHE A 51 6.89 -6.34 11.42
N ASN A 52 6.79 -7.05 12.54
CA ASN A 52 7.80 -8.00 12.98
C ASN A 52 7.78 -9.26 12.09
N ASN A 53 8.71 -9.34 11.13
CA ASN A 53 8.83 -10.48 10.22
C ASN A 53 9.84 -11.55 10.68
N HIS A 54 10.40 -11.44 11.89
CA HIS A 54 11.41 -12.39 12.36
C HIS A 54 10.76 -13.76 12.66
N LYS A 55 11.13 -14.78 11.89
CA LYS A 55 10.46 -16.12 11.92
C LYS A 55 10.38 -16.78 13.29
N ALA A 56 11.33 -16.50 14.18
CA ALA A 56 11.43 -17.10 15.51
C ALA A 56 11.18 -16.12 16.66
N SER A 57 10.71 -14.90 16.37
CA SER A 57 10.39 -13.92 17.42
C SER A 57 8.99 -14.18 18.00
N PRO A 58 8.82 -14.01 19.32
CA PRO A 58 7.51 -13.71 19.87
C PRO A 58 6.90 -12.52 19.12
N GLY A 59 5.61 -12.59 18.79
CA GLY A 59 4.93 -11.50 18.07
C GLY A 59 5.33 -11.38 16.60
N ARG A 60 5.68 -12.48 15.94
CA ARG A 60 5.71 -12.50 14.46
C ARG A 60 4.36 -11.99 13.93
N TYR A 61 4.41 -11.10 12.95
CA TYR A 61 3.27 -10.34 12.41
C TYR A 61 2.68 -9.27 13.34
N ALA A 62 3.33 -8.94 14.45
CA ALA A 62 2.98 -7.75 15.22
C ALA A 62 3.21 -6.50 14.36
N ALA A 63 2.22 -5.61 14.30
CA ALA A 63 2.35 -4.29 13.67
C ALA A 63 3.40 -3.47 14.42
N VAL A 64 4.26 -2.74 13.71
CA VAL A 64 5.17 -1.80 14.37
C VAL A 64 4.45 -0.48 14.56
N GLY A 65 4.25 -0.10 15.81
CA GLY A 65 3.44 1.05 16.18
C GLY A 65 1.98 0.67 16.42
N GLU A 66 1.21 1.67 16.83
CA GLU A 66 -0.22 1.53 17.10
C GLU A 66 -1.01 1.33 15.80
N THR A 67 -2.11 0.58 15.91
CA THR A 67 -3.07 0.37 14.82
C THR A 67 -4.43 0.01 15.40
N SER A 68 -5.51 0.33 14.68
CA SER A 68 -6.88 -0.08 15.03
C SER A 68 -7.21 -1.53 14.66
N THR A 69 -6.31 -2.24 13.98
CA THR A 69 -6.65 -3.50 13.30
C THR A 69 -6.20 -4.78 14.02
N THR A 70 -5.42 -4.64 15.10
CA THR A 70 -4.88 -5.75 15.90
C THR A 70 -4.33 -5.25 17.22
N ASP A 71 -4.54 -6.01 18.30
CA ASP A 71 -3.89 -5.75 19.60
C ASP A 71 -2.43 -6.25 19.64
N LEU A 72 -2.03 -7.09 18.66
CA LEU A 72 -0.67 -7.56 18.51
C LEU A 72 0.21 -6.47 17.89
N VAL A 73 0.79 -5.62 18.75
CA VAL A 73 1.66 -4.51 18.37
C VAL A 73 3.08 -4.67 18.92
N TRP A 74 4.04 -4.11 18.20
CA TRP A 74 5.44 -3.97 18.57
C TRP A 74 5.74 -2.48 18.75
N PRO A 75 6.37 -2.05 19.85
CA PRO A 75 6.60 -0.64 20.10
C PRO A 75 7.50 -0.01 19.03
N LEU A 76 7.23 1.26 18.71
CA LEU A 76 8.14 2.06 17.90
C LEU A 76 9.50 2.13 18.60
N PRO A 77 10.63 1.88 17.92
CA PRO A 77 11.92 2.08 18.56
C PRO A 77 12.19 3.57 18.71
N ASP A 78 12.65 3.99 19.89
CA ASP A 78 12.85 5.40 20.27
C ASP A 78 13.59 6.23 19.22
N ASP A 79 14.64 5.67 18.62
CA ASP A 79 15.46 6.32 17.60
C ASP A 79 14.72 6.63 16.28
N TYR A 80 13.58 5.99 16.03
CA TYR A 80 12.80 6.13 14.80
C TYR A 80 11.38 6.64 15.02
N ALA A 81 10.89 6.69 16.27
CA ALA A 81 9.49 7.00 16.58
C ALA A 81 9.02 8.33 15.97
N GLU A 82 9.87 9.36 15.96
CA GLU A 82 9.57 10.68 15.37
C GLU A 82 9.30 10.67 13.85
N TYR A 83 9.69 9.60 13.15
CA TYR A 83 9.54 9.48 11.70
C TYR A 83 8.35 8.63 11.29
N TYR A 84 7.67 7.99 12.25
CA TYR A 84 6.42 7.29 11.98
C TYR A 84 5.27 8.31 11.87
N GLU A 85 4.39 8.07 10.92
CA GLU A 85 3.17 8.82 10.72
C GLU A 85 1.97 7.88 10.83
N GLU A 86 0.87 8.41 11.37
CA GLU A 86 -0.42 7.74 11.33
C GLU A 86 -1.03 7.89 9.92
N ILE A 87 -1.53 6.79 9.37
CA ILE A 87 -2.33 6.75 8.17
C ILE A 87 -3.75 6.41 8.61
N LYS A 88 -4.65 7.37 8.48
CA LYS A 88 -6.03 7.26 8.93
C LYS A 88 -6.96 7.02 7.74
N GLY A 89 -7.79 5.99 7.84
CA GLY A 89 -8.88 5.68 6.91
C GLY A 89 -10.14 6.51 7.22
N GLU A 90 -11.07 6.52 6.26
CA GLU A 90 -12.33 7.24 6.40
C GLU A 90 -13.30 6.62 7.43
N ASP A 91 -13.09 5.36 7.83
CA ASP A 91 -13.84 4.60 8.84
C ASP A 91 -13.19 4.68 10.24
N ASP A 92 -12.35 5.70 10.48
CA ASP A 92 -11.52 5.87 11.67
C ASP A 92 -10.50 4.74 11.93
N SER A 93 -10.37 3.76 11.02
CA SER A 93 -9.28 2.80 11.08
C SER A 93 -7.94 3.48 10.86
N PHE A 94 -6.88 2.98 11.48
CA PHE A 94 -5.55 3.56 11.33
C PHE A 94 -4.42 2.54 11.47
N ILE A 95 -3.29 2.87 10.87
CA ILE A 95 -2.00 2.18 11.01
C ILE A 95 -0.88 3.21 11.15
N GLN A 96 0.22 2.85 11.79
CA GLN A 96 1.45 3.62 11.74
C GLN A 96 2.41 3.06 10.68
N SER A 97 3.06 3.96 9.93
CA SER A 97 4.07 3.61 8.94
C SER A 97 5.09 4.73 8.78
N GLY A 98 6.16 4.50 8.02
CA GLY A 98 7.11 5.56 7.75
C GLY A 98 8.30 5.17 6.88
N PRO A 99 9.31 6.05 6.77
CA PRO A 99 9.25 7.44 7.20
C PRO A 99 8.27 8.28 6.36
N GLY A 100 7.84 9.41 6.92
CA GLY A 100 7.29 10.52 6.14
C GLY A 100 8.25 10.97 5.05
N LEU A 101 7.73 11.24 3.85
CA LEU A 101 8.48 11.67 2.67
C LEU A 101 8.16 13.10 2.24
N MET A 102 7.28 13.79 2.97
CA MET A 102 7.00 15.21 2.74
C MET A 102 8.27 16.05 2.87
N GLN A 103 9.11 15.76 3.87
CA GLN A 103 10.38 16.45 4.09
C GLN A 103 11.57 15.65 3.55
N PRO A 104 12.69 16.31 3.21
CA PRO A 104 13.93 15.62 2.92
C PRO A 104 14.35 14.75 4.11
N PHE A 105 14.55 13.46 3.83
CA PHE A 105 14.95 12.48 4.82
C PHE A 105 16.48 12.30 4.79
N SER A 106 17.14 12.59 5.92
CA SER A 106 18.58 12.35 6.05
C SER A 106 18.84 10.90 6.44
N THR A 107 19.54 10.16 5.58
CA THR A 107 20.03 8.81 5.89
C THR A 107 21.45 8.82 6.45
N SER A 108 21.90 9.95 7.01
CA SER A 108 23.26 10.12 7.54
C SER A 108 23.32 9.80 9.03
N GLY A 109 24.22 8.92 9.45
CA GLY A 109 24.43 8.54 10.85
C GLY A 109 24.18 7.05 11.12
N LYS A 110 24.74 6.56 12.24
CA LYS A 110 24.80 5.12 12.55
C LYS A 110 23.43 4.43 12.61
N LYS A 111 22.37 5.10 13.07
CA LYS A 111 21.03 4.51 13.12
C LYS A 111 20.47 4.17 11.73
N TRP A 112 20.89 4.88 10.69
CA TRP A 112 20.44 4.65 9.31
C TRP A 112 21.29 3.64 8.53
N GLU A 113 22.41 3.22 9.10
CA GLU A 113 23.30 2.25 8.47
C GLU A 113 22.74 0.85 8.64
N TYR A 114 22.63 0.12 7.54
CA TYR A 114 22.24 -1.27 7.58
C TYR A 114 23.41 -2.14 8.04
N ASN A 115 23.40 -2.57 9.31
CA ASN A 115 24.47 -3.35 9.91
C ASN A 115 23.92 -4.46 10.83
N ALA A 116 24.81 -5.21 11.49
CA ALA A 116 24.44 -6.36 12.31
C ALA A 116 23.58 -6.02 13.55
N GLU A 117 23.67 -4.78 14.04
CA GLU A 117 22.95 -4.29 15.20
C GLU A 117 21.59 -3.74 14.77
N THR A 118 21.58 -2.79 13.82
CA THR A 118 20.37 -2.09 13.40
C THR A 118 19.36 -3.02 12.71
N ARG A 119 19.80 -4.02 11.94
CA ARG A 119 18.90 -4.98 11.27
C ARG A 119 18.10 -5.88 12.23
N LYS A 120 18.45 -5.91 13.52
CA LYS A 120 17.74 -6.68 14.55
C LYS A 120 16.65 -5.86 15.23
N ILE A 121 16.64 -4.55 15.02
CA ILE A 121 15.66 -3.64 15.60
C ILE A 121 14.44 -3.66 14.69
N VAL A 122 13.37 -4.33 15.14
CA VAL A 122 12.05 -4.32 14.49
C VAL A 122 11.59 -2.88 14.33
N GLY A 123 11.13 -2.52 13.14
CA GLY A 123 10.70 -1.14 12.86
C GLY A 123 11.84 -0.15 12.62
N SER A 124 13.10 -0.58 12.59
CA SER A 124 14.19 0.32 12.23
C SER A 124 14.17 0.70 10.76
N PHE A 125 14.59 1.93 10.49
CA PHE A 125 14.75 2.46 9.14
C PHE A 125 16.18 2.32 8.62
N SER A 126 16.95 1.38 9.15
CA SER A 126 18.31 1.08 8.68
C SER A 126 18.35 0.67 7.20
N HIS A 127 17.26 0.10 6.69
CA HIS A 127 17.07 -0.19 5.27
C HIS A 127 16.82 1.06 4.40
N ALA A 128 16.60 2.25 4.98
CA ALA A 128 16.33 3.47 4.21
C ALA A 128 17.55 3.91 3.38
N SER A 129 18.77 3.62 3.85
CA SER A 129 20.01 3.90 3.10
C SER A 129 20.29 2.91 1.97
N GLN A 130 19.67 1.72 2.03
CA GLN A 130 19.93 0.63 1.09
C GLN A 130 19.02 0.71 -0.14
N PRO A 131 19.50 0.31 -1.33
CA PRO A 131 18.64 -0.04 -2.44
C PRO A 131 17.64 -1.12 -2.03
N ASN A 132 16.35 -0.87 -2.26
CA ASN A 132 15.29 -1.87 -2.06
C ASN A 132 14.08 -1.55 -2.94
N GLU A 133 13.17 -2.52 -3.06
CA GLU A 133 11.83 -2.29 -3.59
C GLU A 133 11.03 -1.46 -2.59
N ARG A 134 10.18 -0.55 -3.08
CA ARG A 134 9.53 0.48 -2.26
C ARG A 134 8.05 0.56 -2.55
N LEU A 135 7.30 0.94 -1.53
CA LEU A 135 5.88 1.22 -1.58
C LEU A 135 5.63 2.52 -0.83
N ALA A 136 4.73 3.36 -1.33
CA ALA A 136 4.31 4.58 -0.65
C ALA A 136 2.85 4.90 -0.93
N LEU A 137 2.26 5.62 0.01
CA LEU A 137 0.95 6.23 -0.11
C LEU A 137 1.13 7.75 -0.15
N ALA A 138 0.42 8.40 -1.07
CA ALA A 138 0.18 9.84 -0.99
C ALA A 138 -1.31 10.12 -0.91
N ILE A 139 -1.66 11.15 -0.14
CA ILE A 139 -3.02 11.71 -0.05
C ILE A 139 -2.91 13.19 -0.40
N THR A 140 -3.72 13.65 -1.35
CA THR A 140 -3.78 15.08 -1.70
C THR A 140 -4.71 15.82 -0.75
N LYS A 141 -4.57 17.14 -0.68
CA LYS A 141 -5.54 18.00 0.06
C LYS A 141 -6.97 17.93 -0.48
N THR A 142 -7.17 17.35 -1.66
CA THR A 142 -8.50 17.12 -2.25
C THR A 142 -9.06 15.74 -1.92
N GLY A 143 -8.31 14.90 -1.19
CA GLY A 143 -8.69 13.53 -0.82
C GLY A 143 -8.38 12.45 -1.86
N ASP A 144 -7.73 12.80 -2.98
CA ASP A 144 -7.24 11.82 -3.95
C ASP A 144 -6.09 11.03 -3.35
N LYS A 145 -6.04 9.73 -3.65
CA LYS A 145 -5.02 8.83 -3.10
C LYS A 145 -4.16 8.26 -4.22
N PHE A 146 -2.88 8.07 -3.93
CA PHE A 146 -1.91 7.49 -4.85
C PHE A 146 -1.12 6.40 -4.17
N VAL A 147 -1.10 5.22 -4.77
CA VAL A 147 -0.17 4.14 -4.38
C VAL A 147 0.98 4.13 -5.38
N PHE A 148 2.18 4.35 -4.87
CA PHE A 148 3.41 4.30 -5.64
C PHE A 148 4.15 3.01 -5.34
N VAL A 149 4.54 2.28 -6.38
CA VAL A 149 5.31 1.04 -6.22
C VAL A 149 6.57 1.10 -7.06
N TYR A 150 7.69 0.68 -6.48
CA TYR A 150 8.92 0.43 -7.21
C TYR A 150 9.38 -1.01 -6.96
N THR A 151 9.33 -1.85 -8.00
CA THR A 151 9.90 -3.20 -7.98
C THR A 151 11.17 -3.26 -8.83
N ALA A 152 12.03 -4.23 -8.57
CA ALA A 152 13.30 -4.35 -9.28
C ALA A 152 13.71 -5.82 -9.48
N LYS A 153 14.54 -6.08 -10.50
CA LYS A 153 15.09 -7.43 -10.74
C LYS A 153 15.89 -7.99 -9.57
N SER A 154 16.45 -7.11 -8.74
CA SER A 154 17.09 -7.49 -7.49
C SER A 154 17.08 -6.32 -6.51
N ARG A 155 17.18 -6.60 -5.20
CA ARG A 155 17.23 -5.56 -4.16
C ARG A 155 18.34 -4.53 -4.41
N GLY A 156 19.50 -4.97 -4.90
CA GLY A 156 20.63 -4.09 -5.22
C GLY A 156 20.37 -3.08 -6.35
N LEU A 157 19.32 -3.29 -7.14
CA LEU A 157 18.84 -2.38 -8.19
C LEU A 157 17.63 -1.55 -7.73
N GLY A 158 17.22 -1.70 -6.47
CA GLY A 158 16.17 -0.92 -5.83
C GLY A 158 16.52 0.56 -5.65
N LEU A 159 15.63 1.28 -4.97
CA LEU A 159 15.85 2.66 -4.56
C LEU A 159 16.12 2.75 -3.06
N ASN A 160 17.04 3.63 -2.68
CA ASN A 160 17.11 4.11 -1.30
C ASN A 160 16.04 5.19 -1.08
N MET A 161 15.82 5.60 0.16
CA MET A 161 14.73 6.52 0.51
C MET A 161 14.84 7.87 -0.19
N LYS A 162 16.06 8.37 -0.39
CA LYS A 162 16.31 9.62 -1.14
C LYS A 162 15.89 9.49 -2.60
N GLY A 163 16.30 8.41 -3.28
CA GLY A 163 15.92 8.13 -4.65
C GLY A 163 14.42 7.89 -4.79
N TRP A 164 13.82 7.21 -3.81
CA TRP A 164 12.40 6.92 -3.75
C TRP A 164 11.54 8.19 -3.65
N ARG A 165 11.85 9.06 -2.68
CA ARG A 165 11.23 10.38 -2.57
C ARG A 165 11.40 11.17 -3.87
N HIS A 166 12.61 11.18 -4.43
CA HIS A 166 12.90 11.97 -5.63
C HIS A 166 12.03 11.55 -6.83
N ILE A 167 11.87 10.26 -7.11
CA ILE A 167 11.08 9.80 -8.26
C ILE A 167 9.59 10.10 -8.09
N ILE A 168 9.03 9.96 -6.87
CA ILE A 168 7.63 10.31 -6.58
C ILE A 168 7.40 11.81 -6.83
N LEU A 169 8.24 12.67 -6.26
CA LEU A 169 8.08 14.11 -6.44
C LEU A 169 8.27 14.53 -7.89
N LYS A 170 9.21 13.89 -8.60
CA LYS A 170 9.38 14.16 -10.03
C LYS A 170 8.15 13.74 -10.83
N TRP A 171 7.48 12.66 -10.43
CA TRP A 171 6.23 12.25 -11.05
C TRP A 171 5.11 13.28 -10.84
N PHE A 172 4.92 13.75 -9.61
CA PHE A 172 3.94 14.80 -9.32
C PHE A 172 4.23 16.09 -10.10
N GLU A 173 5.48 16.55 -10.10
CA GLU A 173 5.90 17.77 -10.81
C GLU A 173 5.65 17.68 -12.33
N VAL A 174 6.12 16.60 -12.97
CA VAL A 174 6.14 16.50 -14.44
C VAL A 174 4.81 16.01 -15.00
N TRP A 175 4.21 14.99 -14.37
CA TRP A 175 3.04 14.30 -14.91
C TRP A 175 1.74 14.78 -14.32
N TYR A 176 1.71 14.99 -13.01
CA TYR A 176 0.50 15.44 -12.33
C TYR A 176 0.38 16.98 -12.27
N ARG A 177 1.49 17.70 -12.54
CA ARG A 177 1.61 19.15 -12.46
C ARG A 177 1.18 19.70 -11.09
N MET A 178 1.61 19.01 -10.05
CA MET A 178 1.29 19.28 -8.65
C MET A 178 2.57 19.49 -7.86
N ASP A 179 2.54 20.42 -6.90
CA ASP A 179 3.64 20.62 -5.96
C ASP A 179 3.48 19.71 -4.74
N ILE A 180 4.58 19.42 -4.04
CA ILE A 180 4.51 18.66 -2.79
C ILE A 180 3.62 19.35 -1.74
N GLY A 181 3.50 20.68 -1.77
CA GLY A 181 2.62 21.45 -0.91
C GLY A 181 1.13 21.21 -1.15
N ASP A 182 0.74 20.54 -2.23
CA ASP A 182 -0.64 20.13 -2.51
C ASP A 182 -0.98 18.76 -1.92
N LEU A 183 0.03 18.04 -1.41
CA LEU A 183 -0.15 16.81 -0.67
C LEU A 183 -0.52 17.11 0.79
N GLU A 184 -1.46 16.33 1.30
CA GLU A 184 -1.75 16.25 2.73
C GLU A 184 -0.77 15.30 3.41
N GLN A 185 -0.51 14.15 2.78
CA GLN A 185 0.39 13.13 3.30
C GLN A 185 1.20 12.48 2.17
N LEU A 186 2.44 12.12 2.47
CA LEU A 186 3.25 11.25 1.63
C LEU A 186 4.13 10.39 2.56
N VAL A 187 3.86 9.10 2.62
CA VAL A 187 4.44 8.19 3.60
C VAL A 187 4.94 6.92 2.94
N ASN A 188 6.11 6.46 3.35
CA ASN A 188 6.62 5.16 2.93
C ASN A 188 5.87 4.03 3.67
N LEU A 189 5.50 2.99 2.92
CA LEU A 189 4.87 1.76 3.43
C LEU A 189 5.89 0.62 3.49
N ASP A 190 5.46 -0.54 3.98
CA ASP A 190 6.34 -1.70 3.98
C ASP A 190 6.72 -2.14 2.56
N GLY A 191 8.02 -2.36 2.35
CA GLY A 191 8.61 -2.53 1.01
C GLY A 191 9.20 -3.93 0.83
N GLY A 192 10.16 -4.05 -0.08
CA GLY A 192 10.87 -5.30 -0.32
C GLY A 192 9.91 -6.45 -0.66
N GLU A 193 10.11 -7.59 0.02
CA GLU A 193 9.29 -8.80 -0.18
C GLU A 193 7.84 -8.69 0.28
N SER A 194 7.52 -7.69 1.11
CA SER A 194 6.17 -7.44 1.61
C SER A 194 5.26 -6.81 0.56
N ILE A 195 5.83 -6.22 -0.51
CA ILE A 195 5.06 -5.54 -1.53
C ILE A 195 4.07 -6.51 -2.15
N ASN A 196 2.80 -6.16 -2.07
CA ASN A 196 1.75 -6.85 -2.78
C ASN A 196 0.61 -5.87 -3.07
N VAL A 197 0.41 -5.54 -4.34
CA VAL A 197 -0.67 -4.65 -4.79
C VAL A 197 -1.56 -5.43 -5.74
N VAL A 198 -2.83 -5.60 -5.38
CA VAL A 198 -3.81 -6.36 -6.17
C VAL A 198 -5.09 -5.57 -6.39
N TRP A 199 -5.70 -5.79 -7.54
CA TRP A 199 -7.04 -5.34 -7.86
C TRP A 199 -8.00 -6.52 -7.89
N LYS A 200 -9.12 -6.36 -7.19
CA LYS A 200 -10.20 -7.32 -7.11
C LYS A 200 -11.50 -6.68 -7.56
N ALA A 201 -12.34 -7.49 -8.19
CA ALA A 201 -13.69 -7.10 -8.54
C ALA A 201 -14.64 -8.25 -8.23
N ASN A 202 -15.78 -7.94 -7.61
CA ASN A 202 -16.82 -8.92 -7.25
C ASN A 202 -16.27 -10.14 -6.49
N GLY A 203 -15.37 -9.91 -5.52
CA GLY A 203 -14.72 -10.96 -4.72
C GLY A 203 -13.55 -11.69 -5.41
N GLU A 204 -13.42 -11.60 -6.73
CA GLU A 204 -12.39 -12.33 -7.48
C GLU A 204 -11.12 -11.49 -7.67
N LEU A 205 -9.96 -12.17 -7.66
CA LEU A 205 -8.70 -11.56 -8.04
C LEU A 205 -8.68 -11.32 -9.56
N VAL A 206 -8.79 -10.07 -9.95
CA VAL A 206 -8.74 -9.66 -11.36
C VAL A 206 -7.30 -9.50 -11.80
N LYS A 207 -6.48 -8.80 -11.01
CA LYS A 207 -5.11 -8.47 -11.40
C LYS A 207 -4.19 -8.33 -10.19
N ARG A 208 -3.00 -8.93 -10.29
CA ARG A 208 -1.84 -8.54 -9.47
C ARG A 208 -1.09 -7.43 -10.20
N ILE A 209 -1.01 -6.27 -9.58
CA ILE A 209 -0.37 -5.07 -10.16
C ILE A 209 1.12 -5.11 -9.89
N ALA A 210 1.52 -5.38 -8.64
CA ALA A 210 2.92 -5.47 -8.23
C ALA A 210 3.11 -6.50 -7.10
N GLN A 211 4.30 -7.10 -7.06
CA GLN A 211 4.75 -7.98 -5.98
C GLN A 211 6.26 -7.89 -5.82
N GLY A 212 6.72 -7.85 -4.56
CA GLY A 212 8.13 -7.85 -4.23
C GLY A 212 8.84 -9.16 -4.54
N LEU A 213 10.16 -9.12 -4.73
CA LEU A 213 11.05 -10.25 -5.07
C LEU A 213 10.73 -11.00 -6.37
N ILE A 214 9.67 -10.65 -7.10
CA ILE A 214 9.39 -11.27 -8.40
C ILE A 214 10.04 -10.43 -9.48
N GLU A 215 11.32 -10.71 -9.73
CA GLU A 215 12.20 -10.10 -10.74
C GLU A 215 11.48 -9.50 -11.96
N ASP A 216 11.07 -8.23 -11.87
CA ASP A 216 10.42 -7.44 -12.93
C ASP A 216 9.36 -8.19 -13.76
N SER A 217 8.72 -9.21 -13.16
CA SER A 217 7.93 -10.12 -13.95
C SER A 217 6.56 -9.48 -14.18
N LEU A 218 6.30 -9.13 -15.44
CA LEU A 218 5.05 -8.57 -15.88
C LEU A 218 3.86 -9.41 -15.38
N PRO A 219 2.70 -8.79 -15.07
CA PRO A 219 1.47 -9.51 -14.75
C PRO A 219 1.23 -10.66 -15.74
N GLY A 220 1.17 -11.91 -15.27
CA GLY A 220 0.94 -13.11 -16.10
C GLY A 220 2.14 -14.04 -16.34
N SER A 221 3.35 -13.74 -15.85
CA SER A 221 4.49 -14.68 -15.86
C SER A 221 4.33 -15.85 -14.86
N ARG A 222 4.82 -17.06 -15.19
CA ARG A 222 4.80 -18.23 -14.28
C ARG A 222 5.58 -18.07 -12.97
N LYS A 223 6.37 -16.99 -12.79
CA LYS A 223 7.00 -16.69 -11.49
C LYS A 223 6.03 -16.06 -10.48
N HIS A 224 4.78 -15.75 -10.88
CA HIS A 224 3.69 -15.26 -10.01
C HIS A 224 3.10 -16.31 -9.05
N ASP A 225 3.58 -17.55 -9.10
CA ASP A 225 3.06 -18.65 -8.27
C ASP A 225 3.60 -18.61 -6.83
N ALA A 226 4.59 -17.76 -6.53
CA ALA A 226 5.03 -17.54 -5.17
C ALA A 226 3.96 -16.77 -4.39
N GLU A 227 3.37 -17.41 -3.38
CA GLU A 227 2.41 -16.76 -2.49
C GLU A 227 3.05 -15.52 -1.85
N PRO A 228 2.40 -14.35 -1.94
CA PRO A 228 2.82 -13.17 -1.22
C PRO A 228 2.93 -13.45 0.27
N ILE A 229 3.88 -12.80 0.94
CA ILE A 229 3.99 -12.97 2.37
C ILE A 229 2.78 -12.36 3.07
N LYS A 230 2.41 -12.96 4.20
CA LYS A 230 1.46 -12.35 5.13
C LYS A 230 2.10 -11.16 5.82
N VAL A 231 1.30 -10.14 6.10
CA VAL A 231 1.72 -8.89 6.75
C VAL A 231 0.91 -8.67 8.03
N ALA A 232 1.17 -7.62 8.81
CA ALA A 232 0.32 -7.29 9.96
C ALA A 232 -1.01 -6.65 9.54
N ASN A 233 -0.94 -5.73 8.58
CA ASN A 233 -2.07 -4.89 8.17
C ASN A 233 -2.06 -4.66 6.65
N LEU A 234 -3.25 -4.52 6.09
CA LEU A 234 -3.49 -4.10 4.71
C LEU A 234 -4.10 -2.70 4.69
N LEU A 235 -3.90 -2.00 3.58
CA LEU A 235 -4.72 -0.86 3.18
C LEU A 235 -5.64 -1.32 2.05
N LEU A 236 -6.92 -1.05 2.21
CA LEU A 236 -7.98 -1.39 1.28
C LEU A 236 -8.55 -0.10 0.72
N PHE A 237 -8.71 -0.04 -0.61
CA PHE A 237 -9.34 1.09 -1.28
C PHE A 237 -10.57 0.63 -2.05
N SER A 238 -11.71 1.25 -1.76
CA SER A 238 -13.02 0.95 -2.36
C SER A 238 -13.55 2.16 -3.12
N THR A 239 -14.27 1.92 -4.22
CA THR A 239 -15.01 2.99 -4.93
C THR A 239 -16.41 3.22 -4.34
N SER A 240 -16.94 2.27 -3.58
CA SER A 240 -18.16 2.48 -2.79
C SER A 240 -17.77 2.88 -1.37
N LYS A 241 -18.52 3.80 -0.75
CA LYS A 241 -18.58 3.87 0.71
C LYS A 241 -18.90 2.46 1.18
N GLY A 242 -18.14 1.94 2.15
CA GLY A 242 -18.53 0.68 2.79
C GLY A 242 -20.01 0.82 3.16
N ASN A 243 -20.85 -0.15 2.78
CA ASN A 243 -22.13 -0.28 3.46
C ASN A 243 -21.74 -0.67 4.88
N ASP A 244 -21.50 0.34 5.71
CA ASP A 244 -21.64 0.19 7.15
C ASP A 244 -22.98 -0.50 7.30
N GLY A 245 -22.97 -1.68 7.90
CA GLY A 245 -24.16 -2.48 8.13
C GLY A 245 -25.08 -1.72 9.09
N GLU A 246 -25.70 -0.64 8.63
CA GLU A 246 -26.97 -0.19 9.13
C GLU A 246 -27.92 -1.35 8.84
N GLU A 247 -28.06 -2.23 9.83
CA GLU A 247 -29.30 -2.96 10.10
C GLU A 247 -30.42 -1.92 10.05
N SER A 248 -30.96 -1.71 8.85
CA SER A 248 -32.21 -1.01 8.68
C SER A 248 -33.27 -1.94 9.24
N ASP A 249 -33.70 -1.63 10.47
CA ASP A 249 -34.93 -2.16 11.05
C ASP A 249 -36.05 -1.96 10.02
N SER A 250 -36.47 -3.08 9.43
CA SER A 250 -37.47 -3.12 8.38
C SER A 250 -38.86 -2.90 8.98
N GLU A 251 -39.32 -1.65 8.98
CA GLU A 251 -40.75 -1.35 8.97
C GLU A 251 -41.32 -1.44 7.54
N SER A 252 -42.56 -1.89 7.48
CA SER A 252 -43.16 -2.59 6.36
C SER A 252 -43.81 -1.70 5.29
N ALA A 253 -43.70 -2.20 4.05
CA ALA A 253 -44.66 -2.12 2.94
C ALA A 253 -45.03 -0.76 2.32
N SER A 254 -44.64 -0.59 1.05
CA SER A 254 -45.61 -0.44 -0.06
C SER A 254 -44.91 -0.63 -1.41
N GLU A 255 -45.42 -1.54 -2.23
CA GLU A 255 -44.98 -1.80 -3.61
C GLU A 255 -45.25 -0.58 -4.51
N SER A 256 -44.21 -0.10 -5.18
CA SER A 256 -44.34 0.64 -6.44
C SER A 256 -43.23 0.21 -7.39
N GLU A 257 -43.62 -0.36 -8.53
CA GLU A 257 -42.74 -0.68 -9.65
C GLU A 257 -42.06 0.59 -10.15
N ASP A 258 -40.75 0.70 -9.94
CA ASP A 258 -39.92 1.70 -10.61
C ASP A 258 -38.78 1.01 -11.36
N LYS A 259 -38.68 1.34 -12.65
CA LYS A 259 -37.68 0.79 -13.57
C LYS A 259 -36.37 1.51 -13.33
N THR A 260 -35.52 0.96 -12.47
CA THR A 260 -34.13 1.37 -12.35
C THR A 260 -33.35 0.92 -13.58
N VAL A 261 -33.13 1.86 -14.49
CA VAL A 261 -32.07 1.78 -15.50
C VAL A 261 -30.75 1.77 -14.73
N ALA A 262 -30.03 0.66 -14.80
CA ALA A 262 -28.66 0.56 -14.29
C ALA A 262 -27.79 1.61 -15.01
N GLY A 263 -27.46 2.69 -14.30
CA GLY A 263 -26.48 3.68 -14.76
C GLY A 263 -25.06 3.09 -14.75
N PRO A 264 -24.12 3.70 -15.50
CA PRO A 264 -22.74 3.22 -15.59
C PRO A 264 -22.06 3.25 -14.22
N VAL A 265 -21.41 2.13 -13.89
CA VAL A 265 -20.62 1.91 -12.68
C VAL A 265 -19.45 2.92 -12.64
N ALA A 266 -19.22 3.52 -11.47
CA ALA A 266 -18.24 4.58 -11.24
C ALA A 266 -16.85 4.30 -11.85
N ASP A 267 -16.33 5.34 -12.51
CA ASP A 267 -15.16 5.36 -13.39
C ASP A 267 -13.80 5.14 -12.69
N ALA A 268 -13.01 4.27 -13.34
CA ALA A 268 -11.57 4.31 -13.55
C ALA A 268 -10.59 4.17 -12.36
N LEU A 269 -10.11 2.94 -12.15
CA LEU A 269 -8.74 2.67 -11.70
C LEU A 269 -7.78 2.97 -12.87
N TYR A 270 -7.06 4.09 -12.82
CA TYR A 270 -6.02 4.38 -13.81
C TYR A 270 -4.68 3.84 -13.32
N ILE A 271 -4.21 2.79 -13.99
CA ILE A 271 -2.86 2.25 -13.78
C ILE A 271 -1.98 2.87 -14.87
N ARG A 272 -0.81 3.39 -14.53
CA ARG A 272 0.17 3.78 -15.55
C ARG A 272 1.48 3.09 -15.27
N GLU A 273 1.86 2.19 -16.18
CA GLU A 273 3.13 1.48 -16.11
C GLU A 273 4.21 2.32 -16.80
N PHE A 274 5.27 2.66 -16.07
CA PHE A 274 6.43 3.35 -16.64
C PHE A 274 7.62 2.40 -16.71
N GLY A 275 7.99 1.99 -17.93
CA GLY A 275 9.29 1.39 -18.21
C GLY A 275 10.37 2.46 -18.32
N VAL A 276 11.57 2.20 -17.79
CA VAL A 276 12.68 3.19 -17.81
C VAL A 276 13.35 3.31 -19.19
N ASN A 277 12.85 2.64 -20.25
CA ASN A 277 13.28 2.82 -21.63
C ASN A 277 12.20 2.37 -22.64
N SER A 278 11.14 3.15 -22.87
CA SER A 278 10.38 3.22 -24.14
C SER A 278 9.08 4.02 -23.99
N GLU A 279 8.56 4.42 -25.15
CA GLU A 279 7.38 5.25 -25.37
C GLU A 279 6.08 4.74 -24.71
N LEU A 280 5.24 5.71 -24.34
CA LEU A 280 3.78 5.66 -24.11
C LEU A 280 3.16 4.28 -23.85
N VAL A 281 2.83 4.00 -22.58
CA VAL A 281 1.75 3.07 -22.22
C VAL A 281 0.80 3.78 -21.26
N SER A 282 -0.47 3.85 -21.69
CA SER A 282 -1.64 4.23 -20.89
C SER A 282 -2.34 2.93 -20.52
N VAL A 283 -2.61 2.65 -19.25
CA VAL A 283 -3.59 1.61 -18.91
C VAL A 283 -4.93 2.31 -18.63
N LEU A 284 -5.69 2.46 -19.71
CA LEU A 284 -7.13 2.65 -19.65
C LEU A 284 -7.76 1.27 -19.51
N LEU A 285 -8.32 0.96 -18.35
CA LEU A 285 -9.29 -0.13 -18.22
C LEU A 285 -10.66 0.49 -18.47
N PHE A 286 -11.16 0.39 -19.70
CA PHE A 286 -12.58 0.52 -19.97
C PHE A 286 -13.22 -0.85 -19.70
N SER A 287 -14.34 -0.86 -18.97
CA SER A 287 -15.33 -1.93 -19.08
C SER A 287 -16.17 -1.71 -20.34
#